data_AF-A0A843G8N7-F1
#
_entry.id   AF-A0A843G8N7-F1
#
_cell.length_a   1.000
_cell.length_b   1.000
_cell.length_c   1.000
_cell.angle_alpha   90.00
_cell.angle_beta   90.00
_cell.angle_gamma   90.00
#
_symmetry.space_group_name_H-M   'P 1'
#
loop_
_entity.id
_entity.type
_entity.pdbx_description
1 polymer ?
#
loop_
_entity_poly.entity_id
_entity_poly.type
_entity_poly.pdbx_seq_one_letter_code
_entity_poly.pdbx_strand_id
1 'polypeptide(L)'
;MRKMNINHNKLYVFIPILLLGSILIGEISNIMGTHFESMFYRNFLFLGLPFFTLGYLIHEKKEMFTKIKDKYIYCIIILSSCLTIIETVKAGRASIYVGMIFLTIMLFVWCVKYPNKLDFKIMGWIGGTLYPLMYVLHPMVLSYLNFTFKLETSYFYPFIIFLLSGIISLIIYELMNIKKRI
;
A
#
# COMPACT_ATOMS: atom_id res chain seq x y z
N MET A 1 -25.73 5.37 -1.71
CA MET A 1 -24.71 5.32 -0.65
C MET A 1 -24.97 6.45 0.35
N ARG A 2 -25.27 6.12 1.61
CA ARG A 2 -25.49 7.08 2.70
C ARG A 2 -24.16 7.81 2.93
N LYS A 3 -24.08 9.14 2.73
CA LYS A 3 -22.89 9.94 3.07
C LYS A 3 -22.70 9.83 4.58
N MET A 4 -21.82 8.94 5.03
CA MET A 4 -21.37 8.91 6.42
C MET A 4 -20.69 10.25 6.69
N ASN A 5 -21.31 11.07 7.55
CA ASN A 5 -20.80 12.38 7.94
C ASN A 5 -19.66 12.19 8.95
N ILE A 6 -18.53 11.68 8.46
CA ILE A 6 -17.36 11.43 9.28
C ILE A 6 -16.56 12.72 9.40
N ASN A 7 -16.21 13.09 10.63
CA ASN A 7 -15.32 14.22 10.87
C ASN A 7 -13.89 13.86 10.44
N HIS A 8 -13.54 14.19 9.20
CA HIS A 8 -12.26 13.86 8.56
C HIS A 8 -11.04 14.41 9.32
N ASN A 9 -11.16 15.52 10.04
CA ASN A 9 -10.07 16.11 10.81
C ASN A 9 -9.58 15.19 11.94
N LYS A 10 -10.48 14.44 12.59
CA LYS A 10 -10.08 13.47 13.63
C LYS A 10 -9.33 12.28 13.01
N LEU A 11 -9.72 11.84 11.82
CA LEU A 11 -9.06 10.75 11.10
C LEU A 11 -7.62 11.09 10.72
N TYR A 12 -7.34 12.34 10.33
CA TYR A 12 -6.00 12.75 9.95
C TYR A 12 -4.99 12.68 11.10
N VAL A 13 -5.44 12.92 12.34
CA VAL A 13 -4.59 12.79 13.54
C VAL A 13 -4.18 11.33 13.77
N PHE A 14 -5.00 10.37 13.36
CA PHE A 14 -4.69 8.95 13.51
C PHE A 14 -3.65 8.45 12.49
N ILE A 15 -3.41 9.15 11.38
CA ILE A 15 -2.41 8.75 10.37
C ILE A 15 -1.03 8.47 11.01
N PRO A 16 -0.37 9.45 11.69
CA PRO A 16 0.94 9.22 12.27
C PRO A 16 0.91 8.18 13.39
N ILE A 17 -0.16 8.15 14.19
CA ILE A 17 -0.30 7.23 15.33
C ILE A 17 -0.32 5.78 14.83
N LEU A 18 -1.12 5.50 13.81
CA LEU A 18 -1.27 4.16 13.24
C LEU A 18 -0.01 3.72 12.48
N LEU A 19 0.61 4.62 11.71
CA LEU A 19 1.87 4.32 11.03
C LEU A 19 3.01 4.05 12.02
N LEU A 20 3.15 4.88 13.07
CA LEU A 20 4.13 4.64 14.14
C LEU A 20 3.86 3.32 14.85
N GLY A 21 2.60 3.01 15.17
CA GLY A 21 2.23 1.72 15.74
C GLY A 21 2.67 0.55 14.85
N SER A 22 2.47 0.65 13.54
CA SER A 22 2.90 -0.37 12.58
C SER A 22 4.43 -0.58 12.55
N ILE A 23 5.20 0.50 12.64
CA ILE A 23 6.66 0.47 12.65
C ILE A 23 7.15 -0.14 13.96
N LEU A 24 6.66 0.36 15.10
CA LEU A 24 7.05 -0.10 16.42
C LEU A 24 6.75 -1.59 16.61
N ILE A 25 5.56 -2.06 16.23
CA ILE A 25 5.23 -3.49 16.34
C ILE A 25 6.14 -4.34 15.43
N GLY A 26 6.41 -3.87 14.21
CA GLY A 26 7.32 -4.56 13.28
C GLY A 26 8.77 -4.63 13.80
N GLU A 27 9.27 -3.55 14.39
CA GLU A 27 10.63 -3.44 14.90
C GLU A 27 10.80 -4.22 16.22
N ILE A 28 9.82 -4.13 17.13
CA ILE A 28 9.76 -4.95 18.36
C ILE A 28 9.73 -6.44 18.01
N SER A 29 8.94 -6.84 17.01
CA SER A 29 8.92 -8.23 16.54
C SER A 29 10.29 -8.70 16.06
N ASN A 30 11.01 -7.85 15.30
CA ASN A 30 12.33 -8.20 14.79
C ASN A 30 13.37 -8.30 15.91
N ILE A 31 13.33 -7.40 16.89
CA ILE A 31 14.25 -7.37 18.05
C ILE A 31 14.00 -8.55 19.00
N MET A 32 12.73 -8.91 19.25
CA MET A 32 12.37 -9.98 20.16
C MET A 32 12.61 -11.39 19.59
N GLY A 33 13.02 -11.52 18.32
CA GLY A 33 13.19 -12.82 17.65
C GLY A 33 11.89 -13.60 17.48
N THR A 34 10.76 -13.07 17.95
CA THR A 34 9.43 -13.59 17.74
C THR A 34 8.95 -13.08 16.38
N HIS A 35 8.82 -13.96 15.40
CA HIS A 35 8.11 -13.65 14.17
C HIS A 35 6.62 -13.48 14.50
N PHE A 36 6.22 -12.29 14.99
CA PHE A 36 4.79 -11.97 15.04
C PHE A 36 4.28 -12.08 13.62
N GLU A 37 3.18 -12.82 13.45
CA GLU A 37 2.60 -12.99 12.13
C GLU A 37 2.31 -11.61 11.54
N SER A 38 2.73 -11.43 10.28
CA SER A 38 2.65 -10.13 9.63
C SER A 38 1.24 -9.52 9.59
N MET A 39 0.20 -10.34 9.81
CA MET A 39 -1.20 -9.93 9.93
C MET A 39 -1.46 -8.94 11.07
N PHE A 40 -0.69 -8.96 12.16
CA PHE A 40 -0.93 -8.10 13.32
C PHE A 40 -0.55 -6.63 13.10
N TYR A 41 0.44 -6.38 12.24
CA TYR A 41 0.95 -5.03 11.96
C TYR A 41 0.82 -4.62 10.49
N ARG A 42 0.60 -5.56 9.55
CA ARG A 42 0.28 -5.29 8.13
C ARG A 42 -1.18 -5.57 7.81
N ASN A 43 -2.09 -4.88 8.50
CA ASN A 43 -3.52 -4.96 8.23
C ASN A 43 -4.10 -3.63 7.75
N PHE A 44 -5.39 -3.68 7.37
CA PHE A 44 -6.13 -2.51 6.92
C PHE A 44 -6.12 -1.38 7.95
N LEU A 45 -6.14 -1.67 9.26
CA LEU A 45 -6.16 -0.62 10.28
C LEU A 45 -4.84 0.15 10.34
N PHE A 46 -3.70 -0.54 10.33
CA PHE A 46 -2.38 0.06 10.52
C PHE A 46 -1.75 0.60 9.23
N LEU A 47 -2.08 0.03 8.07
CA LEU A 47 -1.52 0.46 6.78
C LEU A 47 -2.59 0.99 5.83
N GLY A 48 -3.69 0.25 5.65
CA GLY A 48 -4.73 0.64 4.69
C GLY A 48 -5.37 1.98 5.01
N LEU A 49 -5.86 2.15 6.24
CA LEU A 49 -6.58 3.33 6.70
C LEU A 49 -5.70 4.58 6.71
N PRO A 50 -4.44 4.55 7.23
CA PRO A 50 -3.56 5.72 7.19
C PRO A 50 -3.24 6.18 5.77
N PHE A 51 -2.90 5.28 4.85
CA PHE A 51 -2.58 5.68 3.48
C PHE A 51 -3.83 6.13 2.70
N PHE A 52 -4.98 5.50 2.92
CA PHE A 52 -6.23 5.92 2.30
C PHE A 52 -6.65 7.33 2.77
N THR A 53 -6.62 7.57 4.09
CA THR A 53 -6.93 8.89 4.67
C THR A 53 -5.89 9.94 4.30
N LEU A 54 -4.62 9.57 4.16
CA LEU A 54 -3.55 10.45 3.68
C LEU A 54 -3.76 10.85 2.21
N GLY A 55 -4.16 9.92 1.34
CA GLY A 55 -4.54 10.24 -0.04
C GLY A 55 -5.73 11.22 -0.09
N TYR A 56 -6.74 11.00 0.75
CA TYR A 56 -7.89 11.91 0.86
C TYR A 56 -7.48 13.31 1.36
N LEU A 57 -6.62 13.40 2.39
CA LEU A 57 -6.08 14.66 2.91
C LEU A 57 -5.32 15.46 1.84
N ILE A 58 -4.46 14.78 1.06
CA ILE A 58 -3.69 15.42 -0.01
C ILE A 58 -4.61 15.93 -1.11
N HIS A 59 -5.67 15.18 -1.44
CA HIS A 59 -6.67 15.61 -2.41
C HIS A 59 -7.49 16.82 -1.90
N GLU A 60 -7.93 16.80 -0.64
CA GLU A 60 -8.67 17.90 -0.01
C GLU A 60 -7.83 19.19 0.01
N LYS A 61 -6.54 19.08 0.36
CA LYS A 61 -5.60 20.20 0.43
C LYS A 61 -4.78 20.39 -0.86
N LYS A 62 -5.30 19.93 -2.01
CA LYS A 62 -4.55 19.91 -3.28
C LYS A 62 -3.94 21.26 -3.66
N GLU A 63 -4.62 22.36 -3.42
CA GLU A 63 -4.13 23.72 -3.77
C GLU A 63 -2.85 24.11 -3.03
N MET A 64 -2.62 23.56 -1.83
CA MET A 64 -1.39 23.76 -1.08
C MET A 64 -0.25 22.93 -1.70
N PHE A 65 -0.55 21.68 -2.05
CA PHE A 65 0.44 20.74 -2.56
C PHE A 65 0.84 21.00 -4.03
N THR A 66 -0.06 21.53 -4.86
CA THR A 66 0.25 21.89 -6.25
C THR A 66 1.25 23.04 -6.37
N LYS A 67 1.37 23.88 -5.33
CA LYS A 67 2.34 24.99 -5.25
C LYS A 67 3.78 24.52 -5.01
N ILE A 68 4.00 23.28 -4.60
CA ILE A 68 5.34 22.73 -4.40
C ILE A 68 6.06 22.67 -5.75
N LYS A 69 7.29 23.20 -5.81
CA LYS A 69 8.09 23.20 -7.06
C LYS A 69 8.46 21.76 -7.45
N ASP A 70 8.40 21.47 -8.74
CA ASP A 70 8.63 20.15 -9.32
C ASP A 70 9.96 19.53 -8.89
N LYS A 71 11.01 20.36 -8.85
CA LYS A 71 12.34 19.95 -8.41
C LYS A 71 12.31 19.29 -7.03
N TYR A 72 11.50 19.80 -6.09
CA TYR A 72 11.43 19.23 -4.74
C TYR A 72 10.69 17.89 -4.75
N ILE A 73 9.62 17.78 -5.53
CA ILE A 73 8.87 16.52 -5.67
C ILE A 73 9.80 15.43 -6.21
N TYR A 74 10.49 15.69 -7.33
CA TYR A 74 11.41 14.71 -7.92
C TYR A 74 12.61 14.41 -7.02
N CYS A 75 13.21 15.42 -6.37
CA CYS A 75 14.30 15.20 -5.42
C CYS A 75 13.87 14.30 -4.26
N ILE A 76 12.70 14.55 -3.65
CA ILE A 76 12.23 13.73 -2.52
C ILE A 76 11.88 12.32 -3.00
N ILE A 77 11.29 12.14 -4.19
CA ILE A 77 11.04 10.80 -4.77
C ILE A 77 12.36 10.02 -4.91
N ILE A 78 13.41 10.65 -5.47
CA ILE A 78 14.71 10.01 -5.65
C ILE A 78 15.34 9.68 -4.30
N LEU A 79 15.40 10.65 -3.38
CA LEU A 79 15.96 10.46 -2.04
C LEU A 79 15.22 9.36 -1.26
N SER A 80 13.90 9.34 -1.31
CA SER A 80 13.06 8.35 -0.64
C SER A 80 13.24 6.95 -1.23
N SER A 81 13.42 6.85 -2.55
CA SER A 81 13.74 5.59 -3.23
C SER A 81 15.11 5.06 -2.80
N CYS A 82 16.13 5.93 -2.79
CA CYS A 82 17.46 5.57 -2.28
C CYS A 82 17.42 5.15 -0.81
N LEU A 83 16.68 5.88 0.03
CA LEU A 83 16.51 5.55 1.43
C LEU A 83 15.86 4.17 1.60
N THR A 84 14.80 3.88 0.85
CA THR A 84 14.13 2.57 0.87
C THR A 84 15.09 1.43 0.52
N ILE A 85 15.95 1.61 -0.49
CA ILE A 85 16.97 0.62 -0.87
C ILE A 85 17.96 0.41 0.28
N ILE A 86 18.45 1.49 0.88
CA ILE A 86 19.38 1.42 2.02
C ILE A 86 18.74 0.71 3.22
N GLU A 87 17.49 1.06 3.54
CA GLU A 87 16.74 0.45 4.63
C GLU A 87 16.51 -1.05 4.37
N THR A 88 16.21 -1.44 3.14
CA THR A 88 16.04 -2.85 2.76
C THR A 88 17.34 -3.64 2.93
N VAL A 89 18.48 -3.07 2.56
CA VAL A 89 19.79 -3.72 2.70
C VAL A 89 20.20 -3.83 4.17
N LYS A 90 19.92 -2.82 5.00
CA LYS A 90 20.34 -2.77 6.41
C LYS A 90 19.41 -3.50 7.37
N ALA A 91 18.09 -3.29 7.24
CA ALA A 91 17.10 -3.79 8.17
C ALA A 91 16.51 -5.16 7.77
N GLY A 92 16.90 -5.71 6.61
CA GLY A 92 16.37 -6.96 6.10
C GLY A 92 14.96 -6.79 5.53
N ARG A 93 14.04 -7.73 5.78
CA ARG A 93 12.65 -7.66 5.28
C ARG A 93 11.76 -6.95 6.31
N ALA A 94 11.82 -5.62 6.37
CA ALA A 94 10.89 -4.86 7.20
C ALA A 94 9.51 -4.72 6.55
N SER A 95 8.52 -4.49 7.40
CA SER A 95 7.09 -4.39 7.08
C SER A 95 6.75 -3.13 6.29
N ILE A 96 7.37 -2.03 6.70
CA ILE A 96 7.31 -0.73 6.04
C ILE A 96 8.63 0.00 6.30
N TYR A 97 9.07 0.77 5.32
CA TYR A 97 10.27 1.59 5.41
C TYR A 97 9.89 3.06 5.49
N VAL A 98 10.71 3.85 6.17
CA VAL A 98 10.50 5.30 6.26
C VAL A 98 10.57 5.93 4.87
N GLY A 99 11.49 5.45 4.02
CA GLY A 99 11.57 5.84 2.61
C GLY A 99 10.29 5.57 1.84
N MET A 100 9.61 4.44 2.08
CA MET A 100 8.34 4.11 1.41
C MET A 100 7.22 5.06 1.79
N ILE A 101 7.18 5.54 3.04
CA ILE A 101 6.18 6.52 3.50
C ILE A 101 6.36 7.83 2.73
N PHE A 102 7.59 8.37 2.72
CA PHE A 102 7.88 9.62 2.00
C PHE A 102 7.67 9.49 0.49
N LEU A 103 8.09 8.36 -0.09
CA LEU A 103 7.86 8.06 -1.50
C LEU A 103 6.37 8.07 -1.83
N THR A 104 5.56 7.38 -1.03
CA THR A 104 4.09 7.33 -1.21
C THR A 104 3.46 8.71 -1.13
N ILE A 105 3.82 9.52 -0.14
CA ILE A 105 3.30 10.89 0.02
C ILE A 105 3.63 11.73 -1.23
N MET A 106 4.88 11.69 -1.71
CA MET A 106 5.28 12.48 -2.88
C MET A 106 4.64 11.98 -4.17
N LEU A 107 4.42 10.67 -4.32
CA LEU A 107 3.69 10.13 -5.46
C LEU A 107 2.23 10.59 -5.46
N PHE A 108 1.56 10.64 -4.30
CA PHE A 108 0.21 11.19 -4.20
C PHE A 108 0.16 12.68 -4.56
N VAL A 109 1.12 13.48 -4.04
CA VAL A 109 1.26 14.89 -4.42
C VAL A 109 1.46 15.04 -5.92
N TRP A 110 2.33 14.21 -6.52
CA TRP A 110 2.59 14.22 -7.96
C TRP A 110 1.34 13.87 -8.78
N CYS A 111 0.61 12.82 -8.39
CA CYS A 111 -0.64 12.42 -9.05
C CYS A 111 -1.72 13.52 -8.97
N VAL A 112 -1.87 14.19 -7.84
CA VAL A 112 -2.82 15.30 -7.67
C VAL A 112 -2.40 16.52 -8.49
N LYS A 113 -1.09 16.76 -8.64
CA LYS A 113 -0.56 17.87 -9.44
C LYS A 113 -0.68 17.64 -10.94
N TYR A 114 -0.55 16.39 -11.40
CA TYR A 114 -0.58 16.01 -12.81
C TYR A 114 -1.61 14.91 -13.10
N PRO A 115 -2.92 15.17 -12.90
CA PRO A 115 -3.95 14.14 -12.98
C PRO A 115 -4.05 13.47 -14.37
N ASN A 116 -3.71 14.20 -15.44
CA ASN A 116 -3.84 13.72 -16.82
C ASN A 116 -2.51 13.31 -17.46
N LYS A 117 -1.42 13.27 -16.69
CA LYS A 117 -0.08 12.98 -17.24
C LYS A 117 0.16 11.48 -17.41
N LEU A 118 -0.56 10.65 -16.66
CA LEU A 118 -0.57 9.19 -16.80
C LEU A 118 -1.99 8.72 -17.09
N ASP A 119 -2.31 8.43 -18.35
CA ASP A 119 -3.59 7.80 -18.72
C ASP A 119 -3.46 6.28 -18.79
N PHE A 120 -3.11 5.65 -17.66
CA PHE A 120 -3.11 4.19 -17.55
C PHE A 120 -4.48 3.70 -17.09
N LYS A 121 -5.49 3.74 -17.97
CA LYS A 121 -6.87 3.29 -17.66
C LYS A 121 -6.92 1.91 -17.02
N ILE A 122 -6.14 0.96 -17.55
CA ILE A 122 -6.06 -0.41 -17.03
C ILE A 122 -5.48 -0.40 -15.61
N MET A 123 -4.38 0.31 -15.38
CA MET A 123 -3.73 0.36 -14.07
C MET A 123 -4.62 1.06 -13.03
N GLY A 124 -5.30 2.14 -13.42
CA GLY A 124 -6.29 2.81 -12.58
C GLY A 124 -7.47 1.91 -12.24
N TRP A 125 -7.95 1.11 -13.20
CA TRP A 125 -9.02 0.14 -12.96
C TRP A 125 -8.59 -0.99 -12.02
N ILE A 126 -7.39 -1.57 -12.22
CA ILE A 126 -6.82 -2.59 -11.32
C ILE A 126 -6.67 -2.01 -9.91
N GLY A 127 -6.07 -0.83 -9.79
CA GLY A 127 -5.85 -0.15 -8.51
C GLY A 127 -7.13 0.28 -7.80
N GLY A 128 -8.16 0.67 -8.53
CA GLY A 128 -9.45 1.09 -7.95
C GLY A 128 -10.39 -0.06 -7.61
N THR A 129 -10.36 -1.15 -8.38
CA THR A 129 -11.37 -2.21 -8.32
C THR A 129 -10.83 -3.49 -7.71
N LEU A 130 -9.66 -3.95 -8.16
CA LEU A 130 -9.10 -5.25 -7.79
C LEU A 130 -8.16 -5.18 -6.59
N TYR A 131 -7.54 -4.01 -6.34
CA TYR A 131 -6.57 -3.84 -5.26
C TYR A 131 -7.06 -4.35 -3.89
N PRO A 132 -8.31 -4.07 -3.43
CA PRO A 132 -8.76 -4.58 -2.14
C PRO A 132 -8.81 -6.12 -2.08
N LEU A 133 -9.25 -6.77 -3.16
CA LEU A 133 -9.28 -8.22 -3.29
C LEU A 133 -7.85 -8.79 -3.32
N MET A 134 -6.97 -8.19 -4.15
CA MET A 134 -5.56 -8.59 -4.23
C MET A 134 -4.86 -8.46 -2.88
N TYR A 135 -5.14 -7.39 -2.13
CA TYR A 135 -4.59 -7.17 -0.80
C TYR A 135 -4.98 -8.26 0.20
N VAL A 136 -6.22 -8.74 0.16
CA VAL A 136 -6.69 -9.82 1.06
C VAL A 136 -6.22 -11.20 0.58
N LEU A 137 -6.15 -11.44 -0.73
CA LEU A 137 -5.88 -12.76 -1.30
C LEU A 137 -4.39 -13.09 -1.36
N HIS A 138 -3.50 -12.11 -1.56
CA HIS A 138 -2.08 -12.41 -1.73
C HIS A 138 -1.41 -13.15 -0.56
N PRO A 139 -1.75 -12.91 0.73
CA PRO A 139 -1.20 -13.70 1.83
C PRO A 139 -1.72 -15.15 1.79
N MET A 140 -2.98 -15.36 1.40
CA MET A 140 -3.54 -16.70 1.23
C MET A 140 -2.84 -17.47 0.11
N VAL A 141 -2.62 -16.82 -1.03
CA VAL A 141 -1.89 -17.39 -2.17
C VAL A 141 -0.46 -17.74 -1.76
N LEU A 142 0.23 -16.82 -1.08
CA LEU A 142 1.57 -17.04 -0.54
C LEU A 142 1.62 -18.26 0.40
N SER A 143 0.72 -18.34 1.37
CA SER A 143 0.66 -19.45 2.32
C SER A 143 0.41 -20.79 1.63
N TYR A 144 -0.51 -20.83 0.66
CA TYR A 144 -0.83 -22.05 -0.09
C TYR A 144 0.35 -22.54 -0.95
N LEU A 145 1.01 -21.63 -1.66
CA LEU A 145 2.17 -21.97 -2.49
C LEU A 145 3.37 -22.42 -1.65
N ASN A 146 3.62 -21.76 -0.52
CA ASN A 146 4.66 -22.17 0.42
C ASN A 146 4.40 -23.58 0.96
N PHE A 147 3.15 -23.89 1.32
CA PHE A 147 2.75 -25.22 1.80
C PHE A 147 2.95 -26.30 0.73
N THR A 148 2.55 -26.02 -0.52
CA THR A 148 2.53 -27.01 -1.60
C THR A 148 3.93 -27.29 -2.16
N PHE A 149 4.70 -26.23 -2.42
CA PHE A 149 5.94 -26.33 -3.19
C PHE A 149 7.20 -26.12 -2.36
N LYS A 150 7.10 -25.74 -1.07
CA LYS A 150 8.26 -25.41 -0.20
C LYS A 150 9.25 -24.46 -0.88
N LEU A 151 8.75 -23.54 -1.71
CA LEU A 151 9.54 -22.62 -2.52
C LEU A 151 9.98 -21.43 -1.67
N GLU A 152 11.13 -21.52 -1.00
CA GLU A 152 11.54 -20.45 -0.07
C GLU A 152 12.39 -19.33 -0.67
N THR A 153 12.93 -19.43 -1.90
CA THR A 153 14.12 -18.58 -2.22
C THR A 153 14.28 -18.04 -3.65
N SER A 154 13.29 -18.13 -4.55
CA SER A 154 13.44 -17.52 -5.88
C SER A 154 13.05 -16.03 -5.89
N TYR A 155 13.91 -15.16 -6.44
CA TYR A 155 13.63 -13.73 -6.62
C TYR A 155 12.38 -13.46 -7.48
N PHE A 156 11.96 -14.41 -8.31
CA PHE A 156 10.75 -14.30 -9.13
C PHE A 156 9.46 -14.61 -8.35
N TYR A 157 9.57 -15.19 -7.16
CA TYR A 157 8.42 -15.67 -6.40
C TYR A 157 7.40 -14.57 -6.03
N PRO A 158 7.81 -13.36 -5.58
CA PRO A 158 6.88 -12.27 -5.35
C PRO A 158 6.12 -11.84 -6.60
N PHE A 159 6.74 -11.92 -7.78
CA PHE A 159 6.11 -11.59 -9.05
C PHE A 159 5.05 -12.63 -9.44
N ILE A 160 5.33 -13.92 -9.21
CA ILE A 160 4.38 -15.01 -9.43
C ILE A 160 3.17 -14.87 -8.50
N ILE A 161 3.39 -14.59 -7.21
CA ILE A 161 2.31 -14.36 -6.24
C ILE A 161 1.46 -13.17 -6.68
N PHE A 162 2.08 -12.08 -7.11
CA PHE A 162 1.35 -10.90 -7.59
C PHE A 162 0.46 -11.23 -8.79
N LEU A 163 0.99 -11.94 -9.79
CA LEU A 163 0.22 -12.35 -10.97
C LEU A 163 -0.94 -13.28 -10.61
N LEU A 164 -0.68 -14.33 -9.83
CA LEU A 164 -1.71 -15.29 -9.39
C LEU A 164 -2.80 -14.60 -8.56
N SER A 165 -2.41 -13.76 -7.62
CA SER A 165 -3.36 -12.99 -6.80
C SER A 165 -4.21 -12.06 -7.67
N GLY A 166 -3.62 -11.46 -8.69
CA GLY A 166 -4.34 -10.64 -9.68
C GLY A 166 -5.36 -11.45 -10.48
N ILE A 167 -4.97 -12.61 -11.00
CA ILE A 167 -5.86 -13.51 -11.76
C ILE A 167 -7.02 -14.02 -10.89
N ILE A 168 -6.74 -14.47 -9.67
CA ILE A 168 -7.79 -14.94 -8.76
C ILE A 168 -8.74 -13.79 -8.40
N SER A 169 -8.21 -12.60 -8.15
CA SER A 169 -9.03 -11.40 -7.87
C SER A 169 -9.95 -11.05 -9.03
N LEU A 170 -9.46 -11.16 -10.28
CA LEU A 170 -10.24 -10.96 -11.49
C LEU A 170 -11.41 -11.96 -11.58
N ILE A 171 -11.12 -13.25 -11.37
CA ILE A 171 -12.14 -14.31 -11.42
C ILE A 171 -13.23 -14.06 -10.38
N ILE A 172 -12.84 -13.77 -9.13
CA ILE A 172 -13.79 -13.50 -8.05
C ILE A 172 -14.64 -12.26 -8.37
N TYR A 173 -14.00 -11.20 -8.89
CA TYR A 173 -14.70 -9.98 -9.28
C TYR A 173 -15.76 -10.25 -10.35
N GLU A 174 -15.43 -11.00 -11.41
CA GLU A 174 -16.39 -11.36 -12.46
C GLU A 174 -17.54 -12.22 -11.91
N LEU A 175 -17.25 -13.21 -11.06
CA LEU A 175 -18.28 -14.03 -10.41
C LEU A 175 -19.24 -13.20 -9.54
N MET A 176 -18.70 -12.24 -8.78
CA MET A 176 -19.49 -11.33 -7.96
C MET A 176 -20.37 -10.40 -8.81
N ASN A 177 -19.89 -9.99 -9.98
CA ASN A 177 -20.67 -9.16 -10.91
C ASN A 177 -21.76 -9.95 -11.64
N ILE A 178 -21.51 -11.20 -12.02
CA ILE A 178 -22.52 -12.09 -12.62
C ILE A 178 -23.68 -12.31 -11.64
N LYS A 179 -23.37 -12.57 -10.36
CA LYS A 179 -24.38 -12.79 -9.32
C LYS A 179 -25.22 -11.55 -9.00
N LYS A 180 -24.75 -10.34 -9.32
CA LYS A 180 -25.52 -9.10 -9.19
C LYS A 180 -26.45 -8.81 -10.37
N ARG A 181 -26.30 -9.52 -11.49
CA ARG A 181 -27.10 -9.34 -12.71
C ARG A 181 -28.27 -10.34 -12.83
N ILE A 182 -28.32 -11.32 -11.94
CA ILE A 182 -29.40 -12.31 -11.79
C ILE A 182 -30.25 -11.89 -10.60
#